data_AF-A0A532DIX5-F1
#
_entry.id   AF-A0A532DIX5-F1
#
_cell.length_a   1.000
_cell.length_b   1.000
_cell.length_c   1.000
_cell.angle_alpha   90.00
_cell.angle_beta   90.00
_cell.angle_gamma   90.00
#
_symmetry.space_group_name_H-M   'P 1'
#
loop_
_entity.id
_entity.type
_entity.pdbx_description
1 polymer ?
#
loop_
_entity_poly.entity_id
_entity_poly.type
_entity_poly.pdbx_seq_one_letter_code
_entity_poly.pdbx_strand_id
1 'polypeptide(L)'
;MKKKTITKRKVVKQRVGSRDAKKPSIQPAAVVPGEIILGEGDISAFKGRQTLEMIVANTGDRPIQVGSHCHFFEANRALRFNREKAYGFRLQVPAGTAVRFEPGEDKLVALVSIGGNRVAYGINGLVNGRLDDPTVKAKAMTAAREQGFIPKK
;
A
#
# COMPACT_ATOMS: atom_id res chain seq x y z
N MET A 1 -32.80 -10.74 -17.83
CA MET A 1 -32.08 -12.02 -17.62
C MET A 1 -30.61 -11.73 -17.39
N LYS A 2 -30.09 -11.86 -16.15
CA LYS A 2 -28.65 -11.68 -15.86
C LYS A 2 -27.93 -13.03 -16.08
N LYS A 3 -27.09 -13.13 -17.11
CA LYS A 3 -26.22 -14.29 -17.32
C LYS A 3 -25.27 -14.41 -16.12
N LYS A 4 -25.34 -15.51 -15.36
CA LYS A 4 -24.41 -15.80 -14.27
C LYS A 4 -23.04 -16.17 -14.86
N THR A 5 -22.01 -15.40 -14.56
CA THR A 5 -20.63 -15.71 -14.91
C THR A 5 -20.11 -16.82 -14.00
N ILE A 6 -20.02 -18.05 -14.51
CA ILE A 6 -19.48 -19.19 -13.75
C ILE A 6 -17.96 -19.20 -13.91
N THR A 7 -17.24 -18.73 -12.88
CA THR A 7 -15.78 -18.85 -12.83
C THR A 7 -15.42 -20.24 -12.34
N LYS A 8 -14.94 -21.11 -13.24
CA LYS A 8 -14.40 -22.44 -12.86
C LYS A 8 -13.05 -22.25 -12.15
N ARG A 9 -13.00 -22.41 -10.83
CA ARG A 9 -11.73 -22.56 -10.11
C ARG A 9 -11.11 -23.91 -10.45
N LYS A 10 -9.81 -23.95 -10.78
CA LYS A 10 -9.08 -25.17 -11.08
C LYS A 10 -8.93 -25.98 -9.79
N VAL A 11 -9.71 -27.04 -9.62
CA VAL A 11 -9.58 -27.97 -8.49
C VAL A 11 -8.41 -28.90 -8.79
N VAL A 12 -7.28 -28.71 -8.11
CA VAL A 12 -6.20 -29.69 -8.14
C VAL A 12 -6.64 -30.87 -7.27
N LYS A 13 -7.13 -31.95 -7.89
CA LYS A 13 -7.41 -33.21 -7.18
C LYS A 13 -6.09 -33.82 -6.71
N GLN A 14 -5.89 -33.93 -5.39
CA GLN A 14 -4.90 -34.86 -4.87
C GLN A 14 -5.34 -36.28 -5.22
N ARG A 15 -4.54 -36.98 -6.04
CA ARG A 15 -4.70 -38.41 -6.28
C ARG A 15 -4.14 -39.15 -5.06
N VAL A 16 -4.99 -39.83 -4.31
CA VAL A 16 -4.57 -40.82 -3.31
C VAL A 16 -4.23 -42.09 -4.10
N GLY A 17 -2.94 -42.47 -4.11
CA GLY A 17 -2.45 -43.59 -4.91
C GLY A 17 -2.65 -44.94 -4.21
N SER A 18 -3.34 -45.87 -4.88
CA SER A 18 -3.20 -47.31 -4.63
C SER A 18 -1.87 -47.79 -5.20
N ARG A 19 -1.14 -48.60 -4.41
CA ARG A 19 0.18 -49.14 -4.78
C ARG A 19 0.01 -50.25 -5.81
N ASP A 20 0.59 -50.09 -6.99
CA ASP A 20 0.98 -51.22 -7.84
C ASP A 20 2.23 -50.92 -8.71
N ALA A 21 3.12 -51.91 -8.72
CA ALA A 21 4.34 -52.18 -9.51
C ALA A 21 5.19 -51.02 -10.11
N LYS A 22 6.45 -50.92 -9.62
CA LYS A 22 7.54 -50.08 -10.16
C LYS A 22 8.00 -50.57 -11.54
N LYS A 23 7.76 -49.77 -12.58
CA LYS A 23 8.50 -49.80 -13.86
C LYS A 23 9.63 -48.75 -13.78
N PRO A 24 10.86 -49.02 -14.26
CA PRO A 24 11.93 -48.02 -14.22
C PRO A 24 11.65 -46.97 -15.30
N SER A 25 10.98 -45.88 -14.93
CA SER A 25 10.84 -44.73 -15.80
C SER A 25 12.09 -43.86 -15.66
N ILE A 26 12.82 -43.71 -16.76
CA ILE A 26 13.70 -42.55 -16.95
C ILE A 26 12.75 -41.36 -16.96
N GLN A 27 12.62 -40.68 -15.82
CA GLN A 27 11.79 -39.49 -15.73
C GLN A 27 12.55 -38.37 -16.44
N PRO A 28 12.07 -37.83 -17.58
CA PRO A 28 12.58 -36.53 -18.00
C PRO A 28 12.30 -35.58 -16.84
N ALA A 29 13.30 -34.80 -16.42
CA ALA A 29 13.13 -33.77 -15.40
C ALA A 29 11.81 -33.05 -15.70
N ALA A 30 10.91 -32.99 -14.72
CA ALA A 30 9.55 -32.50 -14.94
C ALA A 30 9.59 -31.00 -15.24
N VAL A 31 9.85 -30.64 -16.49
CA VAL A 31 9.90 -29.25 -16.96
C VAL A 31 8.50 -28.67 -16.82
N VAL A 32 8.40 -27.53 -16.12
CA VAL A 32 7.15 -26.79 -15.97
C VAL A 32 7.22 -25.55 -16.87
N PRO A 33 6.50 -25.50 -18.01
CA PRO A 33 6.56 -24.34 -18.90
C PRO A 33 6.16 -23.04 -18.19
N GLY A 34 7.06 -22.06 -18.23
CA GLY A 34 6.85 -20.75 -17.59
C GLY A 34 7.11 -20.74 -16.07
N GLU A 35 7.79 -21.74 -15.53
CA GLU A 35 8.21 -21.70 -14.14
C GLU A 35 9.18 -20.55 -13.87
N ILE A 36 9.00 -19.91 -12.71
CA ILE A 36 9.90 -18.89 -12.20
C ILE A 36 10.66 -19.53 -11.05
N ILE A 37 11.96 -19.72 -11.24
CA ILE A 37 12.87 -20.21 -10.20
C ILE A 37 13.36 -18.97 -9.45
N LEU A 38 12.94 -18.82 -8.20
CA LEU A 38 13.33 -17.71 -7.35
C LEU A 38 14.74 -17.93 -6.77
N GLY A 39 15.50 -16.85 -6.62
CA GLY A 39 16.68 -16.86 -5.76
C GLY A 39 16.29 -16.97 -4.29
N GLU A 40 17.23 -17.37 -3.45
CA GLU A 40 17.02 -17.42 -2.00
C GLU A 40 17.07 -16.02 -1.36
N GLY A 41 16.31 -15.84 -0.28
CA GLY A 41 16.32 -14.63 0.55
C GLY A 41 15.22 -13.61 0.23
N ASP A 42 15.13 -12.60 1.09
CA ASP A 42 14.13 -11.54 1.02
C ASP A 42 14.62 -10.29 0.30
N ILE A 43 13.69 -9.58 -0.34
CA ILE A 43 13.97 -8.29 -0.98
C ILE A 43 13.83 -7.16 0.05
N SER A 44 14.95 -6.53 0.42
CA SER A 44 14.94 -5.33 1.26
C SER A 44 14.47 -4.10 0.46
N ALA A 45 13.24 -3.66 0.72
CA ALA A 45 12.69 -2.45 0.13
C ALA A 45 13.07 -1.19 0.95
N PHE A 46 13.12 -0.03 0.28
CA PHE A 46 13.26 1.30 0.89
C PHE A 46 14.58 1.60 1.63
N LYS A 47 15.62 0.80 1.40
CA LYS A 47 16.96 1.01 2.00
C LYS A 47 17.46 2.44 1.79
N GLY A 48 17.97 3.05 2.86
CA GLY A 48 18.54 4.41 2.84
C GLY A 48 17.54 5.55 2.79
N ARG A 49 16.23 5.28 2.92
CA ARG A 49 15.20 6.32 3.00
C ARG A 49 14.82 6.61 4.44
N GLN A 50 14.43 7.86 4.69
CA GLN A 50 13.84 8.26 5.96
C GLN A 50 12.49 7.57 6.14
N THR A 51 12.28 6.99 7.31
CA THR A 51 11.04 6.36 7.71
C THR A 51 10.54 6.96 9.01
N LEU A 52 9.24 6.85 9.24
CA LEU A 52 8.62 7.22 10.51
C LEU A 52 7.43 6.31 10.79
N GLU A 53 7.12 6.10 12.05
CA GLU A 53 5.91 5.40 12.47
C GLU A 53 4.93 6.37 13.10
N MET A 54 3.64 6.16 12.86
CA MET A 54 2.60 6.94 13.50
C MET A 54 1.29 6.17 13.66
N ILE A 55 0.55 6.51 14.70
CA ILE A 55 -0.82 6.04 14.89
C ILE A 55 -1.75 6.89 14.02
N VAL A 56 -2.62 6.22 13.28
CA VAL A 56 -3.62 6.82 12.40
C VAL A 56 -4.98 6.29 12.81
N ALA A 57 -5.88 7.21 13.14
CA ALA A 57 -7.23 6.92 13.59
C ALA A 57 -8.25 7.26 12.51
N ASN A 58 -9.16 6.35 12.17
CA ASN A 58 -10.29 6.67 11.29
C ASN A 58 -11.48 7.16 12.12
N THR A 59 -11.75 8.46 12.06
CA THR A 59 -12.90 9.08 12.76
C THR A 59 -14.15 9.14 11.91
N GLY A 60 -14.12 8.59 10.69
CA GLY A 60 -15.26 8.52 9.79
C GLY A 60 -16.18 7.34 10.06
N ASP A 61 -17.34 7.36 9.40
CA ASP A 61 -18.37 6.31 9.43
C ASP A 61 -18.18 5.23 8.36
N ARG A 62 -17.17 5.41 7.49
CA ARG A 62 -16.89 4.55 6.33
C ARG A 62 -15.45 4.07 6.35
N PRO A 63 -15.20 2.89 5.76
CA PRO A 63 -13.84 2.39 5.65
C PRO A 63 -13.02 3.25 4.69
N ILE A 64 -11.76 3.45 5.03
CA ILE A 64 -10.82 4.25 4.23
C ILE A 64 -9.65 3.35 3.85
N GLN A 65 -9.25 3.38 2.58
CA GLN A 65 -8.09 2.63 2.10
C GLN A 65 -7.12 3.59 1.44
N VAL A 66 -5.86 3.57 1.90
CA VAL A 66 -4.78 4.44 1.40
C VAL A 66 -3.74 3.59 0.69
N GLY A 67 -3.45 3.92 -0.57
CA GLY A 67 -2.49 3.20 -1.39
C GLY A 67 -1.03 3.53 -1.09
N SER A 68 -0.12 2.63 -1.48
CA SER A 68 1.33 2.70 -1.28
C SER A 68 2.00 4.02 -1.70
N HIS A 69 1.51 4.67 -2.76
CA HIS A 69 2.12 5.86 -3.37
C HIS A 69 1.29 7.14 -3.22
N CYS A 70 0.28 7.12 -2.36
CA CYS A 70 -0.44 8.33 -1.98
C CYS A 70 0.44 9.21 -1.08
N HIS A 71 0.47 10.52 -1.33
CA HIS A 71 1.10 11.47 -0.41
C HIS A 71 0.29 11.50 0.89
N PHE A 72 0.86 10.96 1.97
CA PHE A 72 0.09 10.61 3.17
C PHE A 72 -0.51 11.83 3.86
N PHE A 73 0.17 12.98 3.81
CA PHE A 73 -0.37 14.28 4.24
C PHE A 73 -1.71 14.63 3.62
N GLU A 74 -1.97 14.19 2.39
CA GLU A 74 -3.19 14.46 1.63
C GLU A 74 -4.18 13.29 1.67
N ALA A 75 -3.98 12.28 2.54
CA ALA A 75 -4.96 11.22 2.74
C ALA A 75 -6.30 11.77 3.28
N ASN A 76 -7.38 10.99 3.23
CA ASN A 76 -8.73 11.44 3.60
C ASN A 76 -8.75 12.21 4.95
N ARG A 77 -9.44 13.35 5.00
CA ARG A 77 -9.59 14.21 6.20
C ARG A 77 -10.19 13.51 7.43
N ALA A 78 -10.96 12.44 7.24
CA ALA A 78 -11.48 11.62 8.34
C ALA A 78 -10.39 10.76 9.02
N LEU A 79 -9.17 10.70 8.47
CA LEU A 79 -8.02 10.12 9.16
C LEU A 79 -7.34 11.18 10.03
N ARG A 80 -7.34 10.94 11.34
CA ARG A 80 -6.69 11.79 12.34
C ARG A 80 -5.30 11.26 12.66
N PHE A 81 -4.30 12.08 12.39
CA PHE A 81 -2.88 11.83 12.68
C PHE A 81 -2.09 13.15 12.59
N ASN A 82 -0.80 13.12 12.94
CA ASN A 82 0.07 14.30 12.82
C ASN A 82 0.44 14.57 11.35
N ARG A 83 -0.40 15.35 10.67
CA ARG A 83 -0.22 15.72 9.26
C ARG A 83 1.14 16.36 9.00
N GLU A 84 1.62 17.23 9.89
CA GLU A 84 2.90 17.91 9.71
C GLU A 84 4.08 16.93 9.62
N LYS A 85 4.09 15.89 10.47
CA LYS A 85 5.11 14.83 10.43
C LYS A 85 4.99 13.96 9.18
N ALA A 86 3.77 13.76 8.67
CA ALA A 86 3.52 12.97 7.46
C ALA A 86 3.80 13.72 6.14
N TYR A 87 4.17 15.00 6.19
CA TYR A 87 4.44 15.81 5.02
C TYR A 87 5.67 15.31 4.25
N GLY A 88 5.47 14.97 2.98
CA GLY A 88 6.50 14.41 2.10
C GLY A 88 6.76 12.92 2.30
N PHE A 89 5.85 12.21 2.96
CA PHE A 89 5.89 10.77 3.18
C PHE A 89 4.74 10.04 2.47
N ARG A 90 4.94 8.74 2.22
CA ARG A 90 3.94 7.79 1.71
C ARG A 90 4.01 6.50 2.52
N LEU A 91 3.03 5.60 2.40
CA LEU A 91 3.04 4.33 3.12
C LEU A 91 4.28 3.47 2.76
N GLN A 92 4.92 2.92 3.78
CA GLN A 92 6.01 1.96 3.65
C GLN A 92 5.45 0.54 3.48
N VAL A 93 4.75 0.32 2.37
CA VAL A 93 4.17 -0.99 2.00
C VAL A 93 4.56 -1.35 0.56
N PRO A 94 4.47 -2.63 0.15
CA PRO A 94 4.80 -3.04 -1.21
C PRO A 94 4.04 -2.22 -2.26
N ALA A 95 4.69 -1.93 -3.38
CA ALA A 95 4.08 -1.13 -4.44
C ALA A 95 2.79 -1.80 -4.95
N GLY A 96 1.75 -0.99 -5.21
CA GLY A 96 0.44 -1.49 -5.63
C GLY A 96 -0.47 -1.97 -4.48
N THR A 97 0.05 -2.13 -3.27
CA THR A 97 -0.77 -2.48 -2.08
C THR A 97 -1.31 -1.24 -1.37
N ALA A 98 -2.14 -1.46 -0.35
CA ALA A 98 -2.80 -0.41 0.42
C ALA A 98 -3.01 -0.84 1.88
N VAL A 99 -3.16 0.16 2.76
CA VAL A 99 -3.60 -0.06 4.15
C VAL A 99 -5.05 0.36 4.27
N ARG A 100 -5.86 -0.51 4.86
CA ARG A 100 -7.29 -0.30 5.13
C ARG A 100 -7.49 0.08 6.60
N PHE A 101 -8.35 1.07 6.83
CA PHE A 101 -8.77 1.55 8.13
C PHE A 101 -10.28 1.38 8.24
N GLU A 102 -10.74 0.54 9.16
CA GLU A 102 -12.17 0.43 9.47
C GLU A 102 -12.67 1.66 10.24
N PRO A 103 -13.97 1.98 10.24
CA PRO A 103 -14.53 3.04 11.07
C PRO A 103 -14.17 2.85 12.55
N GLY A 104 -13.60 3.88 13.19
CA GLY A 104 -13.18 3.86 14.60
C GLY A 104 -11.89 3.10 14.89
N GLU A 105 -11.21 2.56 13.87
CA GLU A 105 -9.95 1.84 14.06
C GLU A 105 -8.76 2.80 14.20
N ASP A 106 -7.89 2.51 15.17
CA ASP A 106 -6.57 3.11 15.32
C ASP A 106 -5.51 2.09 14.89
N LYS A 107 -4.62 2.49 13.98
CA LYS A 107 -3.60 1.59 13.44
C LYS A 107 -2.24 2.27 13.40
N LEU A 108 -1.21 1.56 13.87
CA LEU A 108 0.18 1.96 13.68
C LEU A 108 0.58 1.73 12.22
N VAL A 109 1.07 2.75 11.55
CA VAL A 109 1.56 2.65 10.18
C VAL A 109 2.99 3.18 10.06
N ALA A 110 3.77 2.51 9.23
CA ALA A 110 5.09 2.98 8.82
C ALA A 110 4.97 3.78 7.52
N LEU A 111 5.61 4.94 7.49
CA LEU A 111 5.73 5.79 6.32
C LEU A 111 7.19 5.90 5.89
N VAL A 112 7.40 6.14 4.61
CA VAL A 112 8.71 6.36 3.98
C VAL A 112 8.69 7.64 3.16
N SER A 113 9.81 8.36 3.14
CA SER A 113 9.94 9.59 2.38
C SER A 113 9.72 9.37 0.88
N ILE A 114 9.02 10.32 0.25
CA ILE A 114 8.88 10.38 -1.21
C ILE A 114 10.28 10.61 -1.81
N GLY A 115 10.62 9.86 -2.86
CA GLY A 115 11.91 9.97 -3.56
C GLY A 115 11.85 10.89 -4.79
N GLY A 116 12.88 10.82 -5.63
CA GLY A 116 12.97 11.60 -6.86
C GLY A 116 13.05 13.11 -6.58
N ASN A 117 12.41 13.92 -7.43
CA ASN A 117 12.39 15.39 -7.29
C ASN A 117 11.55 15.91 -6.13
N ARG A 118 10.87 15.01 -5.39
CA ARG A 118 10.04 15.35 -4.23
C ARG A 118 9.02 16.45 -4.52
N VAL A 119 8.24 16.24 -5.57
CA VAL A 119 7.16 17.15 -6.00
C VAL A 119 5.83 16.41 -5.94
N ALA A 120 4.82 17.02 -5.33
CA ALA A 120 3.49 16.44 -5.16
C ALA A 120 2.43 17.29 -5.87
N TYR A 121 1.63 16.67 -6.73
CA TYR A 121 0.51 17.27 -7.45
C TYR A 121 -0.71 16.35 -7.40
N GLY A 122 -1.92 16.92 -7.45
CA GLY A 122 -3.17 16.16 -7.49
C GLY A 122 -3.68 15.81 -6.08
N ILE A 123 -4.07 14.54 -5.85
CA ILE A 123 -4.65 14.03 -4.58
C ILE A 123 -5.81 14.90 -4.07
N ASN A 124 -5.56 15.82 -3.13
CA ASN A 124 -6.53 16.77 -2.58
C ASN A 124 -6.16 18.22 -2.88
N GLY A 125 -5.11 18.45 -3.67
CA GLY A 125 -4.66 19.76 -4.12
C GLY A 125 -4.06 20.62 -3.02
N LEU A 126 -3.60 20.01 -1.91
CA LEU A 126 -3.10 20.77 -0.76
C LEU A 126 -1.67 21.26 -0.98
N VAL A 127 -0.85 20.50 -1.70
CA VAL A 127 0.58 20.82 -1.91
C VAL A 127 0.85 21.45 -3.26
N ASN A 128 0.53 20.75 -4.36
CA ASN A 128 0.74 21.21 -5.74
C ASN A 128 2.10 21.88 -5.99
N GLY A 129 3.19 21.27 -5.53
CA GLY A 129 4.52 21.87 -5.58
C GLY A 129 5.62 21.01 -4.97
N ARG A 130 6.81 21.62 -4.85
CA ARG A 130 8.01 20.98 -4.29
C ARG A 130 7.87 20.84 -2.78
N LEU A 131 8.07 19.62 -2.26
CA LEU A 131 7.94 19.31 -0.84
C LEU A 131 9.05 19.94 0.00
N ASP A 132 10.22 20.17 -0.58
CA ASP A 132 11.35 20.75 0.16
C ASP A 132 11.33 22.29 0.16
N ASP A 133 10.32 22.91 -0.46
CA ASP A 133 10.11 24.35 -0.43
C ASP A 133 9.31 24.76 0.82
N PRO A 134 9.88 25.57 1.73
CA PRO A 134 9.19 26.01 2.95
C PRO A 134 7.91 26.79 2.67
N THR A 135 7.86 27.55 1.58
CA THR A 135 6.68 28.36 1.22
C THR A 135 5.52 27.47 0.78
N VAL A 136 5.82 26.40 0.03
CA VAL A 136 4.84 25.39 -0.37
C VAL A 136 4.33 24.64 0.86
N LYS A 137 5.23 24.23 1.77
CA LYS A 137 4.85 23.58 3.03
C LYS A 137 3.93 24.46 3.88
N ALA A 138 4.26 25.75 4.03
CA ALA A 138 3.44 26.69 4.80
C ALA A 138 2.03 26.84 4.19
N LYS A 139 1.94 27.03 2.87
CA LYS A 139 0.66 27.11 2.14
C LYS A 139 -0.16 25.83 2.31
N ALA A 140 0.47 24.66 2.19
CA ALA A 140 -0.19 23.38 2.36
C ALA A 140 -0.76 23.18 3.77
N MET A 141 -0.01 23.60 4.80
CA MET A 141 -0.48 23.54 6.19
C MET A 141 -1.68 24.46 6.44
N THR A 142 -1.69 25.65 5.85
CA THR A 142 -2.85 26.57 5.90
C THR A 142 -4.06 25.96 5.20
N ALA A 143 -3.90 25.50 3.96
CA ALA A 143 -4.98 24.86 3.20
C ALA A 143 -5.55 23.63 3.92
N ALA A 144 -4.69 22.80 4.54
CA ALA A 144 -5.13 21.65 5.33
C ALA A 144 -5.98 22.03 6.55
N ARG A 145 -5.70 23.16 7.21
CA ARG A 145 -6.53 23.67 8.31
C ARG A 145 -7.86 24.24 7.81
N GLU A 146 -7.82 25.01 6.72
CA GLU A 146 -9.01 25.62 6.13
C GLU A 146 -10.00 24.57 5.60
N GLN A 147 -9.49 23.51 4.97
CA GLN A 147 -10.29 22.44 4.40
C GLN A 147 -10.65 21.31 5.40
N GLY A 148 -10.25 21.46 6.67
CA GLY A 148 -10.63 20.56 7.76
C GLY A 148 -9.88 19.22 7.81
N PHE A 149 -8.67 19.14 7.24
CA PHE A 149 -7.76 17.99 7.43
C PHE A 149 -7.01 18.05 8.76
N ILE A 150 -6.84 19.27 9.30
CA ILE A 150 -6.28 19.51 10.62
C ILE A 150 -7.38 20.17 11.47
N PRO A 151 -7.80 19.56 12.59
CA PRO A 151 -8.84 20.15 13.44
C PRO A 151 -8.36 21.50 13.99
N LYS A 152 -9.29 22.47 14.06
CA LYS A 152 -9.05 23.75 14.74
C LYS A 152 -8.92 23.46 16.24
N LYS A 153 -7.86 24.00 16.86
CA LYS A 153 -7.73 23.99 18.32
C LYS A 153 -8.84 24.81 18.95
#